data_AF-A0A8H8WT89-F1
#
_entry.id   AF-A0A8H8WT89-F1
#
_cell.length_a   1.000
_cell.length_b   1.000
_cell.length_c   1.000
_cell.angle_alpha   90.00
_cell.angle_beta   90.00
_cell.angle_gamma   90.00
#
_symmetry.space_group_name_H-M   'P 1'
#
loop_
_entity.id
_entity.type
_entity.pdbx_description
1 polymer ?
#
loop_
_entity_poly.entity_id
_entity_poly.type
_entity_poly.pdbx_seq_one_letter_code
_entity_poly.pdbx_strand_id
1 'polypeptide(L)' 'MFEVGKGSIDVTAAVLAHAYAVEVLAREGVTGLQQRNAVKTAILLAPVG' A
#
# COMPACT_ATOMS: atom_id res chain seq x y z
N MET A 1 5.53 -6.52 8.31
CA MET A 1 5.41 -5.37 9.23
C MET A 1 6.49 -4.37 8.84
N PHE A 2 6.11 -3.15 8.51
CA PHE A 2 7.05 -2.07 8.15
C PHE A 2 7.00 -1.01 9.26
N GLU A 3 8.16 -0.59 9.76
CA GLU A 3 8.23 0.50 10.74
C GLU A 3 8.08 1.85 10.03
N VAL A 4 7.14 2.68 10.51
CA VAL A 4 6.94 4.06 10.06
C VAL A 4 6.79 4.94 11.30
N GLY A 5 7.85 5.66 11.65
CA GLY A 5 7.87 6.48 12.87
C GLY A 5 7.82 5.65 14.15
N LYS A 6 7.04 6.09 15.15
CA LYS A 6 6.90 5.41 16.46
C LYS A 6 5.93 4.21 16.43
N GLY A 7 5.28 3.97 15.28
CA GLY A 7 4.32 2.89 15.07
C GLY A 7 4.77 1.90 14.01
N SER A 8 4.19 0.70 14.04
CA SER A 8 4.37 -0.30 13.02
C SER A 8 3.13 -0.37 12.13
N ILE A 9 3.32 -0.37 10.81
CA ILE A 9 2.25 -0.52 9.83
C ILE A 9 2.24 -1.95 9.29
N ASP A 10 1.04 -2.54 9.30
CA ASP A 10 0.75 -3.73 8.53
C ASP A 10 0.47 -3.31 7.08
N VAL A 11 1.43 -3.61 6.19
CA VAL A 11 1.36 -3.23 4.78
C VAL A 11 0.25 -3.97 4.04
N THR A 12 -0.02 -5.22 4.42
CA THR A 12 -1.10 -5.98 3.79
C THR A 12 -2.44 -5.37 4.16
N ALA A 13 -2.64 -5.05 5.44
CA ALA A 13 -3.85 -4.37 5.89
C ALA A 13 -4.01 -2.99 5.22
N ALA A 14 -2.94 -2.20 5.15
CA ALA A 14 -2.95 -0.89 4.50
C ALA A 14 -3.30 -0.98 3.00
N VAL A 15 -2.73 -1.95 2.28
CA VAL A 15 -3.01 -2.17 0.85
C VAL A 15 -4.46 -2.63 0.64
N LEU A 16 -4.95 -3.57 1.45
CA LEU A 16 -6.33 -4.06 1.34
C LEU A 16 -7.37 -2.99 1.71
N ALA A 17 -7.04 -2.08 2.61
CA ALA A 17 -7.89 -0.94 2.96
C ALA A 17 -7.92 0.16 1.89
N HIS A 18 -6.99 0.16 0.93
CA HIS A 18 -6.85 1.20 -0.08
C HIS A 18 -7.34 0.72 -1.46
N ALA A 19 -8.59 1.03 -1.82
CA ALA A 19 -9.26 0.53 -3.03
C ALA A 19 -8.42 0.67 -4.32
N TYR A 20 -7.85 1.85 -4.57
CA TYR A 20 -6.97 2.08 -5.73
C TYR A 20 -5.74 1.16 -5.76
N ALA A 21 -5.17 0.82 -4.59
CA ALA A 21 -4.00 -0.04 -4.54
C ALA A 21 -4.37 -1.48 -4.88
N VAL A 22 -5.51 -1.96 -4.39
CA VAL A 22 -6.07 -3.27 -4.75
C VAL A 22 -6.32 -3.36 -6.26
N GLU A 23 -6.94 -2.34 -6.85
CA GLU A 23 -7.24 -2.31 -8.29
C GLU A 23 -5.97 -2.33 -9.16
N VAL A 24 -4.96 -1.54 -8.79
CA VAL A 24 -3.68 -1.50 -9.53
C VAL A 24 -2.94 -2.83 -9.41
N LEU A 25 -2.94 -3.45 -8.22
CA LEU A 25 -2.25 -4.73 -8.01
C LEU A 25 -3.00 -5.93 -8.63
N ALA A 26 -4.31 -5.85 -8.79
CA ALA A 26 -5.11 -6.88 -9.44
C ALA A 26 -5.09 -6.82 -10.97
N ARG A 27 -4.60 -5.73 -11.57
CA ARG A 27 -4.58 -5.53 -13.02
C ARG A 27 -3.45 -6.32 -13.68
N GLU A 28 -3.70 -6.92 -14.83
CA GLU A 28 -2.64 -7.53 -15.64
C GLU A 28 -1.81 -6.49 -16.38
N GLY A 29 -0.50 -6.73 -16.50
CA GLY A 29 0.41 -5.86 -17.25
C GLY A 29 0.83 -4.56 -16.54
N VAL A 30 0.52 -4.38 -15.25
CA VAL A 30 1.07 -3.24 -14.50
C VAL A 30 2.58 -3.32 -14.39
N THR A 31 3.22 -2.18 -14.61
CA THR A 31 4.67 -2.06 -14.46
C THR A 31 5.07 -2.21 -12.99
N GLY A 32 6.28 -2.72 -12.74
CA GLY A 32 6.80 -2.80 -11.38
C GLY A 32 6.93 -1.43 -10.69
N LEU A 33 6.95 -0.32 -11.43
CA LEU A 33 6.90 1.04 -10.87
C LEU A 33 5.49 1.38 -10.36
N GLN A 34 4.44 1.06 -11.13
CA GLN A 34 3.06 1.27 -10.73
C GLN A 34 2.69 0.47 -9.48
N GLN A 35 3.11 -0.80 -9.41
CA GLN A 35 2.89 -1.63 -8.22
C GLN A 35 3.52 -0.99 -6.96
N ARG A 36 4.78 -0.55 -7.06
CA ARG A 36 5.50 0.10 -5.95
C ARG A 36 4.83 1.41 -5.53
N ASN A 37 4.35 2.20 -6.48
CA ASN A 37 3.66 3.46 -6.17
C ASN A 37 2.31 3.20 -5.49
N ALA A 38 1.53 2.23 -5.96
CA ALA A 38 0.28 1.83 -5.33
C ALA A 38 0.48 1.41 -3.86
N VAL A 39 1.49 0.57 -3.60
CA VAL A 39 1.84 0.14 -2.23
C VAL A 39 2.30 1.32 -1.37
N LYS A 40 3.16 2.19 -1.88
CA LYS A 40 3.62 3.38 -1.14
C LYS A 40 2.46 4.32 -0.79
N THR A 41 1.56 4.55 -1.74
CA THR A 41 0.37 5.38 -1.52
C THR A 41 -0.51 4.79 -0.43
N ALA A 42 -0.76 3.48 -0.46
CA ALA A 42 -1.55 2.81 0.58
C ALA A 42 -0.91 2.94 1.97
N ILE A 43 0.42 2.80 2.08
CA ILE A 43 1.15 2.96 3.35
C ILE A 43 1.11 4.41 3.84
N LEU A 44 1.34 5.38 2.96
CA LEU A 44 1.37 6.81 3.34
C LEU A 44 0.01 7.34 3.78
N LEU A 45 -1.07 6.79 3.23
CA LEU A 45 -2.45 7.18 3.56
C LEU A 45 -3.09 6.29 4.64
N ALA A 46 -2.37 5.27 5.11
CA ALA A 46 -2.83 4.46 6.23
C ALA A 46 -2.93 5.35 7.48
N PRO A 47 -4.04 5.30 8.23
CA PRO A 47 -4.16 6.03 9.48
C PRO A 47 -3.07 5.58 10.45
N VAL A 48 -2.33 6.55 11.00
CA VAL A 48 -1.36 6.30 12.06
C VAL A 48 -2.14 6.21 13.37
N GLY A 49 -2.34 4.99 13.85
CA GLY A 49 -2.91 4.71 15.18
C GLY A 49 -1.92 4.97 16.30
#